data_AF-A0A6L8NC19-F1
#
_entry.id   AF-A0A6L8NC19-F1
#
_cell.length_a   1.000
_cell.length_b   1.000
_cell.length_c   1.000
_cell.angle_alpha   90.00
_cell.angle_beta   90.00
_cell.angle_gamma   90.00
#
_symmetry.space_group_name_H-M   'P 1'
#
loop_
_entity.id
_entity.type
_entity.pdbx_description
1 polymer ?
#
loop_
_entity_poly.entity_id
_entity_poly.type
_entity_poly.pdbx_seq_one_letter_code
_entity_poly.pdbx_strand_id
1 'polypeptide(L)'
;MSSESTEVWAGWYRDRQGAEAVSIASRGRQLCTRIRGVEYEGAAFAALEPMGAEGLLSSCVLEWDMPLPVHADGLVHRATLSCLLTLGEPRPDGSLDRADLNLTLHYGGAAFEAGVAGGDFDDALDRLQRQLPPGAELGVRAPVDA
;
A
#
# COMPACT_ATOMS: atom_id res chain seq x y z
N MET A 1 -23.35 -16.15 1.80
CA MET A 1 -23.17 -14.74 1.39
C MET A 1 -21.89 -14.29 2.06
N SER A 2 -20.75 -14.42 1.38
CA SER A 2 -19.48 -13.92 1.92
C SER A 2 -19.49 -12.41 1.74
N SER A 3 -19.51 -11.66 2.83
CA SER A 3 -19.36 -10.21 2.78
C SER A 3 -17.96 -9.93 2.22
N GLU A 4 -17.87 -9.49 0.96
CA GLU A 4 -16.63 -8.94 0.44
C GLU A 4 -16.30 -7.68 1.25
N SER A 5 -15.31 -7.80 2.13
CA SER A 5 -14.85 -6.69 2.95
C SER A 5 -14.15 -5.71 2.01
N THR A 6 -14.71 -4.50 1.90
CA THR A 6 -14.08 -3.40 1.16
C THR A 6 -13.37 -2.52 2.16
N GLU A 7 -12.06 -2.42 2.04
CA GLU A 7 -11.26 -1.47 2.82
C GLU A 7 -11.03 -0.22 1.99
N VAL A 8 -11.04 0.96 2.62
CA VAL A 8 -10.76 2.23 1.93
C VAL A 8 -9.76 3.03 2.76
N TRP A 9 -8.70 3.48 2.11
CA TRP A 9 -7.64 4.29 2.69
C TRP A 9 -7.54 5.62 1.96
N ALA A 10 -7.41 6.70 2.72
CA ALA A 10 -7.10 8.01 2.18
C ALA A 10 -5.60 8.09 1.90
N GLY A 11 -5.25 8.76 0.80
CA GLY A 11 -3.87 8.94 0.41
C GLY A 11 -3.65 10.17 -0.46
N TRP A 12 -2.43 10.30 -0.93
CA TRP A 12 -1.97 11.35 -1.82
C TRP A 12 -1.27 10.74 -3.03
N TYR A 13 -1.66 11.21 -4.20
CA TYR A 13 -0.92 11.02 -5.45
C TYR A 13 -0.11 12.28 -5.74
N ARG A 14 1.13 12.13 -6.20
CA ARG A 14 1.97 13.24 -6.64
C ARG A 14 2.75 12.88 -7.89
N ASP A 15 2.73 13.77 -8.87
CA ASP A 15 3.60 13.71 -10.04
C ASP A 15 4.15 15.09 -10.40
N ARG A 16 4.75 15.23 -11.58
CA ARG A 16 5.30 16.50 -12.08
C ARG A 16 4.27 17.63 -12.26
N GLN A 17 2.98 17.31 -12.34
CA GLN A 17 1.91 18.30 -12.51
C GLN A 17 1.30 18.74 -11.17
N GLY A 18 1.64 18.08 -10.05
CA GLY A 18 1.20 18.45 -8.72
C GLY A 18 0.71 17.26 -7.90
N ALA A 19 0.00 17.56 -6.81
CA ALA A 19 -0.55 16.56 -5.89
C ALA A 19 -2.09 16.56 -5.93
N GLU A 20 -2.67 15.39 -5.72
CA GLU A 20 -4.12 15.16 -5.62
C GLU A 20 -4.40 14.21 -4.46
N ALA A 21 -5.45 14.48 -3.68
CA ALA A 21 -5.93 13.54 -2.67
C ALA A 21 -6.65 12.39 -3.36
N VAL A 22 -6.34 11.15 -2.97
CA VAL A 22 -6.90 9.94 -3.57
C VAL A 22 -7.54 9.06 -2.52
N SER A 23 -8.44 8.19 -2.96
CA SER A 23 -8.92 7.06 -2.18
C SER A 23 -8.44 5.78 -2.83
N ILE A 24 -7.87 4.90 -2.02
CA ILE A 24 -7.45 3.57 -2.42
C ILE A 24 -8.41 2.59 -1.77
N ALA A 25 -9.06 1.76 -2.56
CA ALA A 25 -9.93 0.71 -2.06
C ALA A 25 -9.34 -0.66 -2.34
N SER A 26 -9.46 -1.57 -1.37
CA SER A 26 -9.17 -2.99 -1.52
C SER A 26 -10.49 -3.75 -1.54
N ARG A 27 -10.78 -4.44 -2.64
CA ARG A 27 -11.95 -5.30 -2.84
C ARG A 27 -11.45 -6.73 -3.01
N GLY A 28 -11.31 -7.44 -1.89
CA GLY A 28 -10.73 -8.78 -1.87
C GLY A 28 -9.25 -8.77 -2.28
N ARG A 29 -8.96 -9.23 -3.50
CA ARG A 29 -7.59 -9.28 -4.06
C ARG A 29 -7.28 -8.16 -5.05
N GLN A 30 -8.23 -7.27 -5.27
CA GLN A 30 -8.11 -6.20 -6.26
C GLN A 30 -8.04 -4.85 -5.56
N LEU A 31 -7.03 -4.07 -5.91
CA LEU A 31 -6.91 -2.68 -5.53
C LEU A 31 -7.54 -1.81 -6.60
N CYS A 32 -8.25 -0.77 -6.20
CA CYS A 32 -8.74 0.26 -7.09
C CYS A 32 -8.48 1.66 -6.52
N THR A 33 -8.19 2.60 -7.41
CA THR A 33 -8.03 4.01 -7.04
C THR A 33 -8.39 4.90 -8.22
N ARG A 34 -8.80 6.13 -7.93
CA ARG A 34 -9.09 7.12 -8.95
C ARG A 34 -8.10 8.27 -8.85
N ILE A 35 -7.44 8.57 -9.96
CA ILE A 35 -6.43 9.64 -10.07
C ILE A 35 -6.80 10.51 -11.26
N ARG A 36 -7.03 11.81 -11.03
CA ARG A 36 -7.39 12.80 -12.06
C ARG A 36 -8.53 12.37 -12.97
N GLY A 37 -9.52 11.71 -12.38
CA GLY A 37 -10.70 11.24 -13.10
C GLY A 37 -10.55 9.87 -13.76
N VAL A 38 -9.34 9.29 -13.82
CA VAL A 38 -9.05 7.96 -14.38
C VAL A 38 -9.08 6.91 -13.27
N GLU A 39 -9.84 5.84 -13.47
CA GLU A 39 -9.86 4.68 -12.57
C GLU A 39 -8.67 3.77 -12.88
N TYR A 40 -8.00 3.27 -11.84
CA TYR A 40 -6.90 2.32 -11.91
C TYR A 40 -7.24 1.09 -11.11
N GLU A 41 -6.90 -0.10 -11.63
CA GLU A 41 -7.11 -1.37 -10.95
C GLU A 41 -5.90 -2.29 -11.08
N GLY A 42 -5.70 -3.17 -10.10
CA GLY A 42 -4.59 -4.13 -10.14
C GLY A 42 -4.56 -5.05 -8.91
N ALA A 43 -3.80 -6.14 -8.99
CA ALA A 43 -3.61 -7.05 -7.86
C ALA A 43 -2.57 -6.54 -6.84
N ALA A 44 -1.75 -5.56 -7.23
CA ALA A 44 -0.71 -4.96 -6.40
C ALA A 44 -0.59 -3.47 -6.72
N PHE A 45 -0.11 -2.67 -5.77
CA PHE A 45 0.00 -1.22 -5.92
C PHE A 45 0.95 -0.81 -7.07
N ALA A 46 2.04 -1.55 -7.26
CA ALA A 46 2.99 -1.31 -8.35
C ALA A 46 2.50 -1.84 -9.72
N ALA A 47 1.35 -2.52 -9.76
CA ALA A 47 0.74 -3.12 -10.94
C ALA A 47 -0.65 -2.51 -11.23
N LEU A 48 -0.87 -1.25 -10.82
CA LEU A 48 -2.09 -0.53 -11.12
C LEU A 48 -2.10 -0.08 -12.59
N GLU A 49 -3.14 -0.52 -13.31
CA GLU A 49 -3.36 -0.23 -14.72
C GLU A 49 -4.60 0.65 -14.90
N PRO A 50 -4.60 1.62 -15.83
CA PRO A 50 -5.74 2.47 -16.08
C PRO A 50 -6.88 1.68 -16.74
N MET A 51 -8.09 1.83 -16.22
CA MET A 51 -9.28 1.20 -16.79
C MET A 51 -9.65 1.85 -18.12
N GLY A 52 -9.70 1.04 -19.18
CA GLY A 52 -10.09 1.49 -20.53
C GLY A 52 -8.95 2.09 -21.35
N ALA A 53 -7.70 1.99 -20.89
CA ALA A 53 -6.50 2.33 -21.64
C ALA A 53 -5.39 1.31 -21.36
N GLU A 54 -4.36 1.27 -22.21
CA GLU A 54 -3.15 0.49 -21.92
C GLU A 54 -2.11 1.36 -21.21
N GLY A 55 -1.34 0.76 -20.30
CA GLY A 55 -0.21 1.40 -19.63
C GLY A 55 -0.15 1.09 -18.14
N LEU A 56 0.85 1.66 -17.47
CA LEU A 56 1.03 1.57 -16.03
C LEU A 56 0.97 2.96 -15.41
N LEU A 57 0.48 3.02 -14.17
CA LEU A 57 0.74 4.18 -13.32
C LEU A 57 2.26 4.36 -13.19
N SER A 58 2.77 5.55 -13.48
CA SER A 58 4.20 5.80 -13.62
C SER A 58 4.57 7.24 -13.32
N SER A 59 5.87 7.50 -13.11
CA SER A 59 6.45 8.82 -12.88
C SER A 59 5.81 9.58 -11.71
N CYS A 60 5.46 8.87 -10.66
CA CYS A 60 4.67 9.40 -9.56
C CYS A 60 5.06 8.79 -8.22
N VAL A 61 4.52 9.40 -7.16
CA VAL A 61 4.56 8.92 -5.79
C VAL A 61 3.14 8.73 -5.32
N LEU A 62 2.89 7.60 -4.64
CA LEU A 62 1.64 7.31 -3.96
C LEU A 62 1.94 7.13 -2.46
N GLU A 63 1.23 7.87 -1.62
CA GLU A 63 1.38 7.88 -0.17
C GLU A 63 0.03 7.58 0.48
N TRP A 64 -0.03 6.63 1.40
CA TRP A 64 -1.26 6.34 2.15
C TRP A 64 -0.96 5.72 3.51
N ASP A 65 -1.89 5.90 4.44
CA ASP A 65 -1.85 5.25 5.74
C ASP A 65 -2.95 4.21 5.82
N MET A 66 -2.63 3.07 6.42
CA MET A 66 -3.62 2.03 6.70
C MET A 66 -3.45 1.47 8.11
N PRO A 67 -4.54 1.09 8.79
CA PRO A 67 -4.42 0.39 10.05
C PRO A 67 -3.82 -0.99 9.84
N LEU A 68 -2.90 -1.38 10.71
CA LEU A 68 -2.34 -2.72 10.75
C LEU A 68 -2.39 -3.24 12.19
N PRO A 69 -3.15 -4.31 12.47
CA PRO A 69 -3.16 -4.90 13.81
C PRO A 69 -1.78 -5.47 14.16
N VAL A 70 -1.36 -5.33 15.42
CA VAL A 70 -0.18 -6.02 15.96
C VAL A 70 -0.63 -6.82 17.19
N HIS A 71 -0.37 -8.12 17.18
CA HIS A 71 -0.72 -9.04 18.24
C HIS A 71 0.49 -9.16 19.17
N ALA A 72 0.35 -8.81 20.44
CA ALA A 72 1.40 -8.92 21.44
C ALA A 72 0.78 -9.16 22.82
N ASP A 73 1.41 -9.99 23.64
CA ASP A 73 0.94 -10.31 25.01
C ASP A 73 -0.52 -10.80 25.08
N GLY A 74 -0.98 -11.48 24.02
CA GLY A 74 -2.38 -11.95 23.90
C GLY A 74 -3.41 -10.85 23.62
N LEU A 75 -2.95 -9.63 23.33
CA LEU A 75 -3.77 -8.46 22.99
C LEU A 75 -3.57 -8.05 21.53
N VAL A 76 -4.58 -7.39 20.96
CA VAL A 76 -4.49 -6.76 19.64
C VAL A 76 -4.31 -5.26 19.83
N HIS A 77 -3.18 -4.75 19.36
CA HIS A 77 -2.85 -3.33 19.32
C HIS A 77 -3.16 -2.76 17.94
N ARG A 78 -3.71 -1.55 17.90
CA ARG A 78 -3.86 -0.79 16.66
C ARG A 78 -2.54 -0.08 16.36
N ALA A 79 -1.91 -0.43 15.25
CA ALA A 79 -0.76 0.30 14.70
C ALA A 79 -1.17 0.99 13.38
N THR A 80 -0.37 1.97 12.97
CA THR A 80 -0.50 2.63 11.68
C THR A 80 0.66 2.19 10.80
N LEU A 81 0.33 1.73 9.59
CA LEU A 81 1.30 1.45 8.55
C LEU A 81 1.25 2.57 7.51
N SER A 82 2.29 3.40 7.51
CA SER A 82 2.50 4.43 6.50
C SER A 82 3.23 3.83 5.31
N CYS A 83 2.65 4.01 4.12
CA CYS A 83 3.11 3.43 2.87
C CYS A 83 3.52 4.53 1.90
N LEU A 84 4.70 4.39 1.31
CA LEU A 84 5.24 5.28 0.27
C LEU A 84 5.70 4.44 -0.92
N LEU A 85 4.98 4.54 -2.04
CA LEU A 85 5.34 3.88 -3.29
C LEU A 85 5.85 4.91 -4.30
N THR A 86 7.08 4.72 -4.78
CA THR A 86 7.70 5.55 -5.83
C THR A 86 7.77 4.77 -7.13
N LEU A 87 7.10 5.26 -8.16
CA LEU A 87 7.05 4.65 -9.49
C LEU A 87 7.86 5.49 -10.48
N GLY A 88 8.75 4.82 -11.20
CA GLY A 88 9.61 5.42 -12.20
C GLY A 88 8.98 5.50 -13.58
N GLU A 89 9.81 5.56 -14.62
CA GLU A 89 9.36 5.69 -16.00
C GLU A 89 9.01 4.32 -16.60
N PRO A 90 8.04 4.26 -17.52
CA PRO A 90 7.76 3.04 -18.26
C PRO A 90 8.91 2.73 -19.22
N ARG A 91 9.25 1.44 -19.33
CA ARG A 91 10.22 0.89 -20.26
C ARG A 91 9.53 0.39 -21.55
N PRO A 92 10.28 0.21 -22.65
CA PRO A 92 9.73 -0.31 -23.90
C PRO A 92 9.10 -1.70 -23.79
N ASP A 93 9.49 -2.49 -22.78
CA ASP A 93 8.95 -3.82 -22.50
C ASP A 93 7.64 -3.80 -21.68
N GLY A 94 7.13 -2.60 -21.37
CA GLY A 94 5.91 -2.40 -20.59
C GLY A 94 6.11 -2.44 -19.07
N SER A 95 7.33 -2.68 -18.57
CA SER A 95 7.65 -2.62 -17.15
C SER A 95 8.00 -1.20 -16.68
N LEU A 96 8.08 -0.97 -15.38
CA LEU A 96 8.66 0.27 -14.83
C LEU A 96 10.16 0.10 -14.60
N ASP A 97 10.92 1.18 -14.80
CA ASP A 97 12.35 1.17 -14.48
C ASP A 97 12.66 1.14 -12.99
N ARG A 98 11.68 1.56 -12.16
CA ARG A 98 11.73 1.61 -10.71
C ARG A 98 10.32 1.45 -10.14
N ALA A 99 10.24 0.65 -9.08
CA ALA A 99 9.09 0.58 -8.20
C ALA A 99 9.62 0.36 -6.78
N ASP A 100 9.72 1.42 -5.99
CA ASP A 100 10.28 1.33 -4.63
C ASP A 100 9.14 1.51 -3.62
N LEU A 101 8.94 0.51 -2.78
CA LEU A 101 7.97 0.55 -1.69
C LEU A 101 8.72 0.71 -0.36
N ASN A 102 8.35 1.75 0.39
CA ASN A 102 8.81 1.98 1.75
C ASN A 102 7.61 1.91 2.69
N LEU A 103 7.74 1.10 3.73
CA LEU A 103 6.76 0.94 4.79
C LEU A 103 7.34 1.44 6.11
N THR A 104 6.55 2.20 6.85
CA THR A 104 6.84 2.59 8.23
C THR A 104 5.70 2.14 9.12
N LEU A 105 5.99 1.24 10.05
CA LEU A 105 5.03 0.80 11.06
C LEU A 105 5.23 1.59 12.34
N HIS A 106 4.18 2.30 12.76
CA HIS A 106 4.12 3.00 14.03
C HIS A 106 3.44 2.12 15.09
N TYR A 107 4.22 1.53 15.98
CA TYR A 107 3.74 0.60 17.02
C TYR A 107 4.49 0.80 18.34
N GLY A 108 3.77 0.86 19.46
CA GLY A 108 4.37 0.94 20.80
C GLY A 108 5.22 2.18 21.05
N GLY A 109 4.98 3.28 20.32
CA GLY A 109 5.81 4.50 20.38
C GLY A 109 7.13 4.42 19.59
N ALA A 110 7.38 3.31 18.89
CA ALA A 110 8.50 3.13 17.99
C ALA A 110 8.05 3.18 16.52
N ALA A 111 9.01 3.40 15.62
CA ALA A 111 8.86 3.29 14.17
C ALA A 111 9.76 2.17 13.66
N PHE A 112 9.20 1.26 12.87
CA PHE A 112 9.92 0.17 12.20
C PHE A 112 9.81 0.38 10.70
N GLU A 113 10.94 0.29 9.98
CA GLU A 113 11.00 0.69 8.57
C GLU A 113 11.46 -0.47 7.69
N ALA A 114 10.85 -0.60 6.52
CA ALA A 114 11.25 -1.56 5.50
C ALA A 114 11.12 -0.97 4.10
N GLY A 115 12.19 -1.01 3.33
CA GLY A 115 12.21 -0.67 1.91
C GLY A 115 12.45 -1.90 1.04
N VAL A 116 11.72 -2.01 -0.07
CA VAL A 116 11.89 -3.05 -1.09
C VAL A 116 11.83 -2.47 -2.49
N ALA A 117 12.76 -2.90 -3.35
CA ALA A 117 12.68 -2.67 -4.78
C ALA A 117 11.70 -3.66 -5.42
N GLY A 118 11.04 -3.25 -6.50
CA GLY A 118 9.98 -4.00 -7.17
C GLY A 118 8.58 -3.77 -6.59
N GLY A 119 8.47 -3.09 -5.44
CA GLY A 119 7.18 -2.73 -4.85
C GLY A 119 6.41 -3.90 -4.22
N ASP A 120 7.10 -4.99 -3.86
CA ASP A 120 6.48 -6.18 -3.28
C ASP A 120 6.05 -5.92 -1.82
N PHE A 121 4.73 -5.87 -1.60
CA PHE A 121 4.19 -5.52 -0.29
C PHE A 121 4.44 -6.60 0.76
N ASP A 122 4.38 -7.88 0.38
CA ASP A 122 4.50 -9.00 1.31
C ASP A 122 5.95 -9.11 1.80
N ASP A 123 6.92 -8.95 0.88
CA ASP A 123 8.35 -8.90 1.22
C ASP A 123 8.67 -7.77 2.21
N ALA A 124 8.02 -6.61 2.07
CA ALA A 124 8.20 -5.48 2.98
C ALA A 124 7.57 -5.74 4.35
N LEU A 125 6.39 -6.35 4.42
CA LEU A 125 5.77 -6.77 5.67
C LEU A 125 6.60 -7.83 6.39
N ASP A 126 7.15 -8.81 5.69
CA ASP A 126 8.03 -9.83 6.26
C ASP A 126 9.31 -9.24 6.83
N ARG A 127 9.81 -8.14 6.27
CA ARG A 127 10.93 -7.36 6.84
C ARG A 127 10.53 -6.62 8.11
N LEU A 128 9.32 -6.04 8.15
CA LEU A 128 8.81 -5.40 9.37
C LEU A 128 8.56 -6.41 10.49
N GLN A 129 7.95 -7.55 10.18
CA GLN A 129 7.69 -8.63 11.13
C GLN A 129 8.96 -9.10 11.85
N ARG A 130 10.08 -9.19 11.13
CA ARG A 130 11.38 -9.58 11.71
C ARG A 130 12.03 -8.53 12.60
N GLN A 131 11.57 -7.28 12.54
CA GLN A 131 12.06 -6.18 13.37
C GLN A 131 11.24 -5.97 14.64
N LEU A 132 10.05 -6.56 14.72
CA LEU A 132 9.17 -6.41 15.87
C LEU A 132 9.79 -6.97 17.16
N PRO A 133 9.40 -6.42 18.32
CA PRO A 133 9.79 -6.99 19.60
C PRO A 133 9.41 -8.47 19.72
N PRO A 134 10.15 -9.27 20.50
CA PRO A 134 9.80 -10.68 20.72
C PRO A 134 8.36 -10.84 21.19
N GLY A 135 7.62 -11.77 20.57
CA GLY A 135 6.21 -12.02 20.89
C GLY A 135 5.21 -11.08 20.21
N ALA A 136 5.67 -10.11 19.41
CA ALA A 136 4.81 -9.29 18.58
C ALA A 136 4.70 -9.82 17.13
N GLU A 137 3.48 -9.91 16.63
CA GLU A 137 3.16 -10.41 15.28
C GLU A 137 2.22 -9.46 14.54
N LEU A 138 2.47 -9.22 13.26
CA LEU A 138 1.57 -8.50 12.37
C LEU A 138 0.31 -9.32 12.17
N GLY A 139 -0.84 -8.70 12.43
CA GLY A 139 -2.14 -9.28 12.15
C GLY A 139 -2.54 -9.13 10.68
N VAL A 140 -3.53 -9.93 10.27
CA VAL A 140 -4.21 -9.72 8.99
C VAL A 140 -4.90 -8.36 9.02
N ARG A 141 -4.86 -7.64 7.90
CA ARG A 141 -5.60 -6.40 7.68
C ARG A 141 -7.07 -6.65 8.03
N ALA A 142 -7.54 -6.02 9.09
CA ALA A 142 -8.94 -6.10 9.48
C ALA A 142 -9.68 -4.97 8.77
N PRO A 143 -10.85 -5.24 8.18
CA PRO A 143 -11.67 -4.17 7.62
C PRO A 143 -11.90 -3.09 8.68
N VAL A 144 -11.72 -1.84 8.27
CA VAL A 144 -12.08 -0.70 9.10
C VAL A 144 -13.59 -0.75 9.27
N ASP A 145 -14.05 -1.24 10.42
CA ASP A 145 -15.47 -1.22 10.77
C ASP A 145 -15.99 0.22 10.70
N ALA A 146 -17.09 0.38 9.96
CA ALA A 146 -17.82 1.62 9.72
C ALA A 146 -18.61 2.11 10.94
#